data_AF-A0A0P8A1I3-F1
#
_entry.id   AF-A0A0P8A1I3-F1
#
_cell.length_a   1.000
_cell.length_b   1.000
_cell.length_c   1.000
_cell.angle_alpha   90.00
_cell.angle_beta   90.00
_cell.angle_gamma   90.00
#
_symmetry.space_group_name_H-M   'P 1'
#
loop_
_entity.id
_entity.type
_entity.pdbx_description
1 polymer ?
#
loop_
_entity_poly.entity_id
_entity_poly.type
_entity_poly.pdbx_seq_one_letter_code
_entity_poly.pdbx_strand_id
1 'polypeptide(L)'
;MTDEGRETPAPDAPRGDALHGAAARDAAEAYRRMFDGHDRERVRRAGWAAAIAGALTDHFRPRSVVDIGCGLGFFLAAMGGRGADRLTGVDADWVEGLPTEIPRDRYLLHDLETPLPDLGRHDLAACLEVAEHLGAARGPSLVAELTALSDVVLFSAAIPGQGGRGHVNCRWQSYWAGLFAEHGHACYDPYRRRLAAMPDMAPWFAQNLLLFVREGGAVPDGIAPHRIAPQAADMVLPLVHTRLLRARERRFRAAVRQLEAAGLRFVPPGAAGGPDT
;
A
#
# COMPACT_ATOMS: atom_id res chain seq x y z
N MET A 1 57.23 -4.27 36.74
CA MET A 1 57.99 -5.27 35.96
C MET A 1 57.34 -6.60 36.28
N THR A 2 56.72 -7.24 35.29
CA THR A 2 56.45 -8.70 35.12
C THR A 2 56.51 -9.60 36.38
N ASP A 3 55.40 -10.21 36.84
CA ASP A 3 54.91 -11.59 36.53
C ASP A 3 55.66 -12.70 37.30
N GLU A 4 55.17 -13.93 37.59
CA GLU A 4 53.97 -14.73 37.20
C GLU A 4 52.99 -14.91 38.42
N GLY A 5 51.89 -15.71 38.49
CA GLY A 5 51.17 -16.64 37.60
C GLY A 5 50.84 -18.00 38.28
N ARG A 6 49.55 -18.30 38.58
CA ARG A 6 49.03 -19.67 38.82
C ARG A 6 47.49 -19.77 38.76
N GLU A 7 47.00 -20.90 38.25
CA GLU A 7 45.61 -21.14 37.78
C GLU A 7 44.61 -21.58 38.87
N THR A 8 43.31 -21.40 38.57
CA THR A 8 42.19 -22.17 39.12
C THR A 8 41.18 -22.52 38.01
N PRO A 9 40.45 -23.66 38.10
CA PRO A 9 39.76 -24.26 36.95
C PRO A 9 38.36 -23.69 36.66
N ALA A 10 37.89 -23.89 35.43
CA ALA A 10 36.54 -23.53 34.98
C ALA A 10 35.46 -24.51 35.52
N PRO A 11 34.24 -24.03 35.82
CA PRO A 11 33.12 -24.88 36.22
C PRO A 11 32.43 -25.56 35.02
N ASP A 12 31.86 -26.73 35.27
CA ASP A 12 31.25 -27.64 34.27
C ASP A 12 30.09 -27.06 33.47
N ALA A 13 29.97 -27.52 32.22
CA ALA A 13 28.77 -27.35 31.41
C ALA A 13 27.66 -28.35 31.85
N PRO A 14 26.42 -27.91 32.09
CA PRO A 14 25.34 -28.81 32.47
C PRO A 14 24.93 -29.71 31.30
N ARG A 15 24.94 -31.03 31.53
CA ARG A 15 24.33 -32.01 30.63
C ARG A 15 22.80 -31.91 30.74
N GLY A 16 22.16 -31.27 29.77
CA GLY A 16 20.70 -31.09 29.70
C GLY A 16 20.03 -32.03 28.69
N ASP A 17 18.85 -32.54 29.04
CA ASP A 17 18.11 -33.58 28.33
C ASP A 17 17.83 -33.34 26.84
N ALA A 18 17.84 -34.44 26.08
CA ALA A 18 17.48 -34.50 24.67
C ALA A 18 16.03 -34.05 24.35
N LEU A 19 15.18 -33.90 25.37
CA LEU A 19 13.78 -33.46 25.24
C LEU A 19 13.63 -31.96 24.96
N HIS A 20 14.62 -31.12 25.31
CA HIS A 20 14.60 -29.69 24.92
C HIS A 20 14.95 -29.48 23.43
N GLY A 21 15.61 -30.45 22.80
CA GLY A 21 16.09 -30.34 21.42
C GLY A 21 15.00 -30.35 20.35
N ALA A 22 13.84 -30.95 20.61
CA ALA A 22 12.72 -31.00 19.65
C ALA A 22 11.92 -29.69 19.66
N ALA A 23 11.44 -29.26 20.83
CA ALA A 23 10.64 -28.03 20.97
C ALA A 23 11.40 -26.77 20.52
N ALA A 24 12.72 -26.70 20.77
CA ALA A 24 13.55 -25.59 20.29
C ALA A 24 13.72 -25.59 18.75
N ARG A 25 13.73 -26.77 18.11
CA ARG A 25 13.78 -26.88 16.64
C ARG A 25 12.44 -26.51 16.01
N ASP A 26 11.32 -26.97 16.59
CA ASP A 26 9.97 -26.58 16.16
C ASP A 26 9.75 -25.08 16.31
N ALA A 27 10.21 -24.46 17.41
CA ALA A 27 10.17 -23.01 17.59
C ALA A 27 11.04 -22.27 16.55
N ALA A 28 12.26 -22.73 16.30
CA ALA A 28 13.15 -22.14 15.29
C ALA A 28 12.68 -22.39 13.84
N GLU A 29 11.87 -23.42 13.59
CA GLU A 29 11.25 -23.68 12.29
C GLU A 29 9.93 -22.91 12.12
N ALA A 30 9.13 -22.75 13.17
CA ALA A 30 7.99 -21.82 13.19
C ALA A 30 8.46 -20.38 12.98
N TYR A 31 9.55 -19.97 13.66
CA TYR A 31 10.20 -18.68 13.45
C TYR A 31 10.70 -18.53 12.01
N ARG A 32 11.44 -19.51 11.46
CA ARG A 32 11.86 -19.47 10.04
C ARG A 32 10.69 -19.45 9.07
N ARG A 33 9.60 -20.19 9.29
CA ARG A 33 8.40 -20.15 8.43
C ARG A 33 7.63 -18.82 8.54
N MET A 34 7.63 -18.19 9.71
CA MET A 34 7.09 -16.84 9.91
C MET A 34 7.96 -15.78 9.19
N PHE A 35 9.29 -15.92 9.26
CA PHE A 35 10.23 -15.08 8.53
C PHE A 35 10.17 -15.30 7.01
N ASP A 36 10.19 -16.53 6.49
CA ASP A 36 10.02 -16.85 5.07
C ASP A 36 8.70 -16.30 4.50
N GLY A 37 7.63 -16.34 5.30
CA GLY A 37 6.32 -15.77 4.94
C GLY A 37 6.37 -14.25 4.85
N HIS A 38 6.97 -13.58 5.84
CA HIS A 38 7.17 -12.14 5.86
C HIS A 38 8.15 -11.67 4.78
N ASP A 39 9.25 -12.38 4.54
CA ASP A 39 10.30 -12.05 3.57
C ASP A 39 9.78 -12.16 2.13
N ARG A 40 8.98 -13.19 1.80
CA ARG A 40 8.33 -13.25 0.49
C ARG A 40 7.37 -12.09 0.27
N GLU A 41 6.68 -11.63 1.31
CA GLU A 41 5.84 -10.45 1.19
C GLU A 41 6.65 -9.15 1.12
N ARG A 42 7.74 -9.03 1.90
CA ARG A 42 8.71 -7.92 1.89
C ARG A 42 9.35 -7.75 0.51
N VAL A 43 9.86 -8.84 -0.08
CA VAL A 43 10.41 -8.87 -1.45
C VAL A 43 9.37 -8.43 -2.49
N ARG A 44 8.11 -8.88 -2.38
CA ARG A 44 7.05 -8.46 -3.32
C ARG A 44 6.68 -6.99 -3.15
N ARG A 45 6.55 -6.50 -1.91
CA ARG A 45 6.29 -5.08 -1.61
C ARG A 45 7.44 -4.18 -2.10
N ALA A 46 8.69 -4.59 -1.89
CA ALA A 46 9.86 -3.92 -2.43
C ALA A 46 9.88 -3.92 -3.96
N GLY A 47 9.52 -5.03 -4.61
CA GLY A 47 9.38 -5.11 -6.07
C GLY A 47 8.30 -4.17 -6.64
N TRP A 48 7.15 -4.07 -5.97
CA TRP A 48 6.09 -3.11 -6.34
C TRP A 48 6.57 -1.66 -6.20
N ALA A 49 7.16 -1.33 -5.05
CA ALA A 49 7.72 -0.01 -4.79
C ALA A 49 8.80 0.36 -5.81
N ALA A 50 9.71 -0.55 -6.14
CA ALA A 50 10.76 -0.33 -7.14
C ALA A 50 10.22 -0.12 -8.56
N ALA A 51 9.11 -0.79 -8.92
CA ALA A 51 8.45 -0.62 -10.21
C ALA A 51 7.68 0.72 -10.30
N ILE A 52 6.99 1.13 -9.22
CA ILE A 52 6.28 2.42 -9.13
C ILE A 52 7.29 3.58 -9.13
N ALA A 53 8.30 3.52 -8.25
CA ALA A 53 9.39 4.49 -8.20
C ALA A 53 10.16 4.55 -9.53
N GLY A 54 10.32 3.42 -10.23
CA GLY A 54 10.87 3.36 -11.57
C GLY A 54 10.05 4.17 -12.58
N ALA A 55 8.75 3.86 -12.68
CA ALA A 55 7.85 4.57 -13.59
C ALA A 55 7.78 6.08 -13.32
N LEU A 56 7.90 6.50 -12.06
CA LEU A 56 7.99 7.91 -11.71
C LEU A 56 9.34 8.53 -12.12
N THR A 57 10.46 7.87 -11.80
CA THR A 57 11.84 8.40 -12.02
C THR A 57 12.30 8.42 -13.47
N ASP A 58 11.57 7.75 -14.36
CA ASP A 58 11.67 7.93 -15.81
C ASP A 58 11.33 9.38 -16.24
N HIS A 59 10.55 10.12 -15.44
CA HIS A 59 10.04 11.46 -15.79
C HIS A 59 10.30 12.54 -14.71
N PHE A 60 10.19 12.20 -13.42
CA PHE A 60 10.41 13.12 -12.30
C PHE A 60 11.53 12.59 -11.40
N ARG A 61 12.57 13.39 -11.15
CA ARG A 61 13.69 13.01 -10.27
C ARG A 61 13.67 13.85 -8.99
N PRO A 62 12.70 13.63 -8.08
CA PRO A 62 12.60 14.38 -6.83
C PRO A 62 13.80 14.08 -5.93
N ARG A 63 14.37 15.11 -5.30
CA ARG A 63 15.42 14.95 -4.28
C ARG A 63 14.84 14.88 -2.88
N SER A 64 13.59 15.32 -2.72
CA SER A 64 12.81 15.25 -1.50
C SER A 64 11.46 14.59 -1.72
N VAL A 65 11.14 13.59 -0.91
CA VAL A 65 9.89 12.82 -0.99
C VAL A 65 9.25 12.73 0.39
N VAL A 66 7.96 13.08 0.47
CA VAL A 66 7.10 12.73 1.60
C VAL A 66 6.12 11.64 1.20
N ASP A 67 5.88 10.67 2.08
CA ASP A 67 4.93 9.57 1.86
C ASP A 67 4.00 9.46 3.07
N ILE A 68 2.71 9.73 2.86
CA ILE A 68 1.67 9.81 3.88
C ILE A 68 0.93 8.47 3.95
N GLY A 69 1.10 7.76 5.06
CA GLY A 69 0.77 6.33 5.20
C GLY A 69 1.83 5.42 4.58
N CYS A 70 3.11 5.76 4.80
CA CYS A 70 4.26 5.08 4.18
C CYS A 70 4.49 3.62 4.65
N GLY A 71 3.82 3.19 5.71
CA GLY A 71 3.98 1.90 6.38
C GLY A 71 5.43 1.57 6.70
N LEU A 72 5.90 0.41 6.23
CA LEU A 72 7.30 0.00 6.43
C LEU A 72 8.28 0.73 5.49
N GLY A 73 7.86 1.75 4.73
CA GLY A 73 8.75 2.67 4.01
C GLY A 73 9.27 2.16 2.66
N PHE A 74 8.68 1.10 2.09
CA PHE A 74 9.14 0.50 0.83
C PHE A 74 9.27 1.50 -0.33
N PHE A 75 8.27 2.38 -0.49
CA PHE A 75 8.27 3.37 -1.57
C PHE A 75 9.38 4.40 -1.37
N LEU A 76 9.51 4.95 -0.16
CA LEU A 76 10.61 5.85 0.20
C LEU A 76 11.98 5.21 0.00
N ALA A 77 12.19 3.96 0.42
CA ALA A 77 13.44 3.24 0.20
C ALA A 77 13.76 3.07 -1.31
N ALA A 78 12.75 2.74 -2.12
CA ALA A 78 12.90 2.66 -3.58
C ALA A 78 13.21 4.02 -4.23
N MET A 79 12.67 5.12 -3.70
CA MET A 79 13.02 6.48 -4.14
C MET A 79 14.44 6.88 -3.71
N GLY A 80 14.85 6.53 -2.48
CA GLY A 80 16.21 6.74 -1.99
C GLY A 80 17.26 6.02 -2.85
N GLY A 81 17.01 4.76 -3.19
CA GLY A 81 17.83 3.99 -4.14
C GLY A 81 17.85 4.56 -5.57
N ARG A 82 17.07 5.60 -5.86
CA ARG A 82 16.99 6.31 -7.14
C ARG A 82 17.43 7.79 -7.06
N GLY A 83 18.05 8.19 -5.94
CA GLY A 83 18.68 9.51 -5.77
C GLY A 83 17.84 10.55 -5.02
N ALA A 84 16.80 10.13 -4.29
CA ALA A 84 16.12 11.03 -3.35
C ALA A 84 16.87 11.09 -2.00
N ASP A 85 17.42 12.27 -1.67
CA ASP A 85 18.24 12.50 -0.48
C ASP A 85 17.38 12.63 0.80
N ARG A 86 16.32 13.44 0.73
CA ARG A 86 15.42 13.74 1.85
C ARG A 86 14.15 12.88 1.76
N LEU A 87 14.03 11.88 2.62
CA LEU A 87 12.84 11.05 2.72
C LEU A 87 12.11 11.39 4.04
N THR A 88 10.79 11.52 3.98
CA THR A 88 9.93 11.75 5.15
C THR A 88 8.74 10.81 5.09
N GLY A 89 8.76 9.78 5.93
CA GLY A 89 7.64 8.86 6.09
C GLY A 89 6.72 9.32 7.21
N VAL A 90 5.42 9.37 6.97
CA VAL A 90 4.41 9.62 8.00
C VAL A 90 3.51 8.41 8.11
N ASP A 91 3.32 7.87 9.30
CA ASP A 91 2.36 6.78 9.58
C ASP A 91 2.02 6.75 11.08
N ALA A 92 1.04 5.95 11.47
CA ALA A 92 0.68 5.74 12.87
C ALA A 92 1.70 4.84 13.62
N ASP A 93 1.58 4.79 14.94
CA ASP A 93 2.53 4.16 15.88
C ASP A 93 2.79 2.66 15.65
N TRP A 94 1.89 1.93 14.97
CA TRP A 94 2.03 0.50 14.67
C TRP A 94 3.33 0.11 13.93
N VAL A 95 4.01 1.05 13.27
CA VAL A 95 5.31 0.80 12.62
C VAL A 95 6.48 0.74 13.61
N GLU A 96 6.27 1.13 14.88
CA GLU A 96 7.30 1.10 15.92
C GLU A 96 7.70 -0.33 16.31
N GLY A 97 9.00 -0.56 16.47
CA GLY A 97 9.56 -1.89 16.76
C GLY A 97 9.56 -2.87 15.56
N LEU A 98 9.05 -2.48 14.39
CA LEU A 98 9.06 -3.30 13.17
C LEU A 98 10.31 -3.03 12.29
N PRO A 99 10.76 -4.02 11.49
CA PRO A 99 11.86 -3.84 10.54
C PRO A 99 11.42 -3.01 9.31
N THR A 100 11.67 -1.71 9.37
CA THR A 100 11.41 -0.73 8.31
C THR A 100 12.45 -0.78 7.18
N GLU A 101 12.13 -0.19 6.03
CA GLU A 101 13.00 -0.08 4.85
C GLU A 101 13.79 1.23 4.79
N ILE A 102 13.41 2.22 5.60
CA ILE A 102 14.16 3.46 5.81
C ILE A 102 14.56 3.61 7.29
N PRO A 103 15.64 4.36 7.59
CA PRO A 103 16.04 4.71 8.96
C PRO A 103 14.92 5.36 9.78
N ARG A 104 14.90 5.08 11.10
CA ARG A 104 13.83 5.51 12.03
C ARG A 104 13.73 7.04 12.17
N ASP A 105 14.83 7.76 12.04
CA ASP A 105 14.89 9.24 12.05
C ASP A 105 14.22 9.90 10.83
N ARG A 106 13.86 9.10 9.81
CA ARG A 106 13.08 9.55 8.64
C ARG A 106 11.57 9.36 8.81
N TYR A 107 11.13 8.81 9.94
CA TYR A 107 9.71 8.65 10.28
C TYR A 107 9.22 9.75 11.20
N LEU A 108 7.99 10.21 10.94
CA LEU A 108 7.15 10.90 11.90
C LEU A 108 5.96 10.01 12.24
N LEU A 109 5.82 9.65 13.52
CA LEU A 109 4.60 9.00 13.99
C LEU A 109 3.48 10.04 14.13
N HIS A 110 2.36 9.82 13.45
CA HIS A 110 1.22 10.75 13.44
C HIS A 110 -0.11 10.01 13.19
N ASP A 111 -1.18 10.46 13.84
CA ASP A 111 -2.54 9.98 13.55
C ASP A 111 -3.06 10.64 12.27
N LEU A 112 -3.17 9.85 11.20
CA LEU A 112 -3.60 10.31 9.88
C LEU A 112 -5.09 10.69 9.82
N GLU A 113 -5.92 10.39 10.83
CA GLU A 113 -7.28 10.97 10.95
C GLU A 113 -7.25 12.44 11.39
N THR A 114 -6.11 12.92 11.92
CA THR A 114 -5.91 14.32 12.33
C THR A 114 -5.16 15.12 11.26
N PRO A 115 -5.24 16.47 11.27
CA PRO A 115 -4.50 17.31 10.34
C PRO A 115 -3.00 17.04 10.39
N LEU A 116 -2.33 17.08 9.24
CA LEU A 116 -0.89 16.85 9.18
C LEU A 116 -0.13 18.03 9.84
N PRO A 117 1.00 17.76 10.53
CA PRO A 117 1.89 18.80 11.03
C PRO A 117 2.63 19.48 9.88
N ASP A 118 3.36 20.56 10.15
CA ASP A 118 4.22 21.17 9.14
C ASP A 118 5.43 20.24 8.83
N LEU A 119 5.41 19.67 7.63
CA LEU A 119 6.48 18.82 7.08
C LEU A 119 7.39 19.61 6.13
N GLY A 120 7.08 20.88 5.86
CA GLY A 120 7.64 21.65 4.76
C GLY A 120 7.28 21.08 3.38
N ARG A 121 7.71 21.79 2.32
CA ARG A 121 7.50 21.33 0.94
C ARG A 121 8.48 20.22 0.53
N HIS A 122 8.07 19.42 -0.44
CA HIS A 122 8.84 18.34 -1.05
C HIS A 122 8.68 18.38 -2.59
N ASP A 123 9.65 17.81 -3.30
CA ASP A 123 9.59 17.67 -4.77
C ASP A 123 8.55 16.63 -5.22
N LEU A 124 8.18 15.71 -4.31
CA LEU A 124 7.10 14.74 -4.45
C LEU A 124 6.36 14.56 -3.12
N ALA A 125 5.03 14.54 -3.16
CA ALA A 125 4.20 13.95 -2.11
C ALA A 125 3.59 12.63 -2.61
N ALA A 126 3.50 11.64 -1.75
CA ALA A 126 2.87 10.35 -2.04
C ALA A 126 1.84 9.98 -0.98
N CYS A 127 0.81 9.23 -1.37
CA CYS A 127 -0.18 8.64 -0.48
C CYS A 127 -0.80 7.42 -1.20
N LEU A 128 -0.44 6.21 -0.80
CA LEU A 128 -0.57 5.00 -1.63
C LEU A 128 -1.35 3.87 -0.92
N GLU A 129 -2.65 3.73 -1.23
CA GLU A 129 -3.62 2.84 -0.55
C GLU A 129 -3.77 3.15 0.95
N VAL A 130 -4.08 4.41 1.26
CA VAL A 130 -4.19 4.95 2.62
C VAL A 130 -5.54 5.64 2.85
N ALA A 131 -5.98 6.48 1.91
CA ALA A 131 -7.16 7.34 2.08
C ALA A 131 -8.50 6.57 2.19
N GLU A 132 -8.53 5.29 1.80
CA GLU A 132 -9.66 4.38 2.00
C GLU A 132 -9.82 3.87 3.44
N HIS A 133 -8.77 3.95 4.26
CA HIS A 133 -8.77 3.54 5.66
C HIS A 133 -9.25 4.65 6.60
N LEU A 134 -9.16 5.91 6.15
CA LEU A 134 -9.54 7.09 6.91
C LEU A 134 -11.02 7.40 6.76
N GLY A 135 -11.60 8.10 7.74
CA GLY A 135 -12.99 8.54 7.72
C GLY A 135 -13.32 9.37 6.48
N ALA A 136 -14.53 9.23 5.93
CA ALA A 136 -14.91 9.91 4.69
C ALA A 136 -14.79 11.44 4.73
N ALA A 137 -14.84 12.05 5.92
CA ALA A 137 -14.63 13.49 6.12
C ALA A 137 -13.14 13.92 5.99
N ARG A 138 -12.19 12.98 6.14
CA ARG A 138 -10.75 13.23 6.06
C ARG A 138 -10.23 13.38 4.64
N GLY A 139 -10.95 12.82 3.66
CA GLY A 139 -10.56 12.84 2.24
C GLY A 139 -10.28 14.24 1.68
N PRO A 140 -11.21 15.21 1.78
CA PRO A 140 -10.98 16.58 1.29
C PRO A 140 -9.80 17.28 1.94
N SER A 141 -9.65 17.21 3.28
CA SER A 141 -8.52 17.84 3.96
C SER A 141 -7.19 17.17 3.64
N LEU A 142 -7.17 15.84 3.43
CA LEU A 142 -5.96 15.12 3.02
C LEU A 142 -5.47 15.56 1.64
N VAL A 143 -6.38 15.74 0.68
CA VAL A 143 -6.02 16.25 -0.65
C VAL A 143 -5.50 17.70 -0.57
N ALA A 144 -6.12 18.55 0.25
CA ALA A 144 -5.63 19.91 0.50
C ALA A 144 -4.20 19.92 1.07
N GLU A 145 -3.90 19.05 2.04
CA GLU A 145 -2.57 18.94 2.62
C GLU A 145 -1.54 18.38 1.62
N LEU A 146 -1.87 17.31 0.88
CA LEU A 146 -0.99 16.73 -0.13
C LEU A 146 -0.59 17.74 -1.22
N THR A 147 -1.53 18.59 -1.66
CA THR A 147 -1.27 19.66 -2.64
C THR A 147 -0.48 20.85 -2.07
N ALA A 148 -0.54 21.08 -0.76
CA ALA A 148 0.36 22.03 -0.09
C ALA A 148 1.80 21.49 -0.01
N LEU A 149 1.94 20.19 0.30
CA LEU A 149 3.23 19.51 0.45
C LEU A 149 4.04 19.46 -0.85
N SER A 150 3.41 19.27 -2.02
CA SER A 150 4.13 19.18 -3.29
C SER A 150 3.32 19.64 -4.50
N ASP A 151 4.05 20.03 -5.56
CA ASP A 151 3.48 20.35 -6.88
C ASP A 151 3.29 19.10 -7.75
N VAL A 152 3.84 17.97 -7.31
CA VAL A 152 3.71 16.65 -7.92
C VAL A 152 3.25 15.69 -6.83
N VAL A 153 2.06 15.12 -6.99
CA VAL A 153 1.47 14.18 -6.03
C VAL A 153 1.21 12.85 -6.71
N LEU A 154 1.74 11.77 -6.13
CA LEU A 154 1.47 10.40 -6.55
C LEU A 154 0.47 9.77 -5.58
N PHE A 155 -0.73 9.45 -6.06
CA PHE A 155 -1.85 9.08 -5.19
C PHE A 155 -2.50 7.77 -5.63
N SER A 156 -2.88 6.92 -4.68
CA SER A 156 -3.77 5.79 -4.93
C SER A 156 -4.66 5.52 -3.72
N ALA A 157 -5.91 5.12 -3.96
CA ALA A 157 -6.84 4.68 -2.93
C ALA A 157 -7.88 3.71 -3.51
N ALA A 158 -8.35 2.76 -2.71
CA ALA A 158 -9.29 1.72 -3.10
C ALA A 158 -10.61 2.22 -3.75
N ILE A 159 -10.95 1.66 -4.92
CA ILE A 159 -12.25 1.86 -5.57
C ILE A 159 -13.41 1.15 -4.84
N PRO A 160 -14.68 1.57 -5.01
CA PRO A 160 -15.81 0.97 -4.32
C PRO A 160 -15.92 -0.54 -4.53
N GLY A 161 -16.01 -1.29 -3.43
CA GLY A 161 -16.05 -2.75 -3.44
C GLY A 161 -14.68 -3.44 -3.47
N GLN A 162 -13.57 -2.72 -3.67
CA GLN A 162 -12.23 -3.24 -3.39
C GLN A 162 -12.14 -3.61 -1.91
N GLY A 163 -11.97 -4.90 -1.65
CA GLY A 163 -11.81 -5.42 -0.29
C GLY A 163 -10.42 -5.17 0.27
N GLY A 164 -10.35 -5.09 1.60
CA GLY A 164 -9.14 -5.00 2.41
C GLY A 164 -9.56 -4.81 3.87
N ARG A 165 -8.61 -4.81 4.81
CA ARG A 165 -8.91 -4.70 6.24
C ARG A 165 -9.10 -3.23 6.61
N GLY A 166 -10.25 -2.87 7.18
CA GLY A 166 -10.50 -1.49 7.64
C GLY A 166 -10.75 -0.48 6.52
N HIS A 167 -11.17 -0.93 5.32
CA HIS A 167 -11.63 -0.02 4.27
C HIS A 167 -12.99 0.57 4.66
N VAL A 168 -13.05 1.88 4.85
CA VAL A 168 -14.28 2.64 5.22
C VAL A 168 -14.63 3.75 4.24
N ASN A 169 -13.66 4.18 3.41
CA ASN A 169 -13.81 5.29 2.46
C ASN A 169 -13.33 4.92 1.04
N CYS A 170 -13.75 3.76 0.53
CA CYS A 170 -13.50 3.42 -0.86
C CYS A 170 -14.27 4.37 -1.80
N ARG A 171 -13.57 5.07 -2.71
CA ARG A 171 -14.13 6.08 -3.60
C ARG A 171 -13.63 5.89 -5.03
N TRP A 172 -14.45 6.33 -5.99
CA TRP A 172 -14.07 6.36 -7.40
C TRP A 172 -12.89 7.32 -7.62
N GLN A 173 -12.06 7.05 -8.64
CA GLN A 173 -10.88 7.87 -8.87
C GLN A 173 -11.24 9.27 -9.37
N SER A 174 -12.40 9.44 -10.01
CA SER A 174 -12.98 10.73 -10.36
C SER A 174 -13.31 11.61 -9.16
N TYR A 175 -13.64 11.03 -8.00
CA TYR A 175 -13.86 11.79 -6.75
C TYR A 175 -12.54 12.39 -6.26
N TRP A 176 -11.48 11.58 -6.17
CA TRP A 176 -10.15 12.06 -5.78
C TRP A 176 -9.61 13.08 -6.78
N ALA A 177 -9.73 12.81 -8.08
CA ALA A 177 -9.31 13.73 -9.13
C ALA A 177 -10.11 15.03 -9.17
N GLY A 178 -11.38 15.02 -8.73
CA GLY A 178 -12.17 16.23 -8.51
C GLY A 178 -11.58 17.10 -7.40
N LEU A 179 -11.30 16.52 -6.23
CA LEU A 179 -10.65 17.22 -5.11
C LEU A 179 -9.28 17.80 -5.50
N PHE A 180 -8.45 17.03 -6.23
CA PHE A 180 -7.17 17.55 -6.72
C PHE A 180 -7.36 18.74 -7.68
N ALA A 181 -8.37 18.70 -8.55
CA ALA A 181 -8.68 19.80 -9.46
C ALA A 181 -9.19 21.06 -8.73
N GLU A 182 -9.98 20.90 -7.65
CA GLU A 182 -10.38 22.01 -6.76
C GLU A 182 -9.15 22.70 -6.11
N HIS A 183 -8.09 21.94 -5.83
CA HIS A 183 -6.79 22.43 -5.39
C HIS A 183 -5.79 22.71 -6.53
N GLY A 184 -6.29 22.93 -7.75
CA GLY A 184 -5.47 23.38 -8.89
C GLY A 184 -4.43 22.36 -9.37
N HIS A 185 -4.69 21.06 -9.21
CA HIS A 185 -3.83 19.98 -9.71
C HIS A 185 -4.54 19.16 -10.80
N ALA A 186 -3.92 19.09 -11.99
CA ALA A 186 -4.39 18.30 -13.11
C ALA A 186 -4.10 16.80 -12.90
N CYS A 187 -5.05 15.95 -13.30
CA CYS A 187 -4.92 14.49 -13.26
C CYS A 187 -4.23 13.94 -14.52
N TYR A 188 -3.32 12.99 -14.32
CA TYR A 188 -2.62 12.25 -15.37
C TYR A 188 -2.68 10.74 -15.09
N ASP A 189 -2.87 9.94 -16.14
CA ASP A 189 -2.78 8.47 -16.10
C ASP A 189 -1.65 7.91 -16.99
N PRO A 190 -0.38 8.13 -16.62
CA PRO A 190 0.78 7.60 -17.34
C PRO A 190 1.10 6.14 -16.97
N TYR A 191 0.70 5.68 -15.78
CA TYR A 191 1.28 4.47 -15.19
C TYR A 191 0.38 3.24 -15.23
N ARG A 192 -0.95 3.37 -15.07
CA ARG A 192 -1.82 2.21 -14.79
C ARG A 192 -1.76 1.12 -15.85
N ARG A 193 -1.74 1.50 -17.14
CA ARG A 193 -1.64 0.54 -18.26
C ARG A 193 -0.31 -0.21 -18.28
N ARG A 194 0.81 0.47 -17.99
CA ARG A 194 2.15 -0.13 -17.90
C ARG A 194 2.27 -1.05 -16.68
N LEU A 195 1.76 -0.62 -15.52
CA LEU A 195 1.77 -1.41 -14.29
C LEU A 195 0.85 -2.65 -14.40
N ALA A 196 -0.30 -2.54 -15.07
CA ALA A 196 -1.21 -3.66 -15.30
C ALA A 196 -0.64 -4.77 -16.21
N ALA A 197 0.37 -4.44 -17.02
CA ALA A 197 1.07 -5.41 -17.87
C ALA A 197 2.17 -6.19 -17.14
N MET A 198 2.55 -5.78 -15.92
CA MET A 198 3.57 -6.46 -15.12
C MET A 198 2.95 -7.65 -14.35
N PRO A 199 3.37 -8.92 -14.57
CA PRO A 199 2.73 -10.10 -13.99
C PRO A 199 2.66 -10.10 -12.45
N ASP A 200 3.70 -9.60 -11.78
CA ASP A 200 3.83 -9.62 -10.33
C ASP A 200 3.23 -8.40 -9.62
N MET A 201 2.83 -7.36 -10.36
CA MET A 201 2.32 -6.10 -9.81
C MET A 201 1.04 -6.31 -8.99
N ALA A 202 0.93 -5.58 -7.89
CA ALA A 202 -0.31 -5.52 -7.12
C ALA A 202 -1.44 -4.94 -7.99
N PRO A 203 -2.57 -5.66 -8.20
CA PRO A 203 -3.62 -5.17 -9.09
C PRO A 203 -4.28 -3.88 -8.60
N TRP A 204 -4.24 -3.61 -7.29
CA TRP A 204 -4.77 -2.38 -6.71
C TRP A 204 -3.90 -1.17 -7.07
N PHE A 205 -2.57 -1.24 -6.94
CA PHE A 205 -1.68 -0.19 -7.47
C PHE A 205 -1.86 0.01 -8.98
N ALA A 206 -1.96 -1.08 -9.76
CA ALA A 206 -2.25 -0.96 -11.19
C ALA A 206 -3.61 -0.28 -11.50
N GLN A 207 -4.60 -0.42 -10.62
CA GLN A 207 -5.95 0.13 -10.77
C GLN A 207 -6.10 1.57 -10.26
N ASN A 208 -5.43 1.90 -9.16
CA ASN A 208 -5.71 3.08 -8.35
C ASN A 208 -4.66 4.19 -8.53
N LEU A 209 -3.44 3.85 -8.95
CA LEU A 209 -2.33 4.81 -9.00
C LEU A 209 -2.54 5.88 -10.07
N LEU A 210 -2.58 7.13 -9.66
CA LEU A 210 -2.68 8.30 -10.53
C LEU A 210 -1.63 9.34 -10.14
N LEU A 211 -1.29 10.18 -11.11
CA LEU A 211 -0.37 11.29 -10.93
C LEU A 211 -1.15 12.61 -11.00
N PHE A 212 -0.88 13.51 -10.07
CA PHE A 212 -1.46 14.84 -10.02
C PHE A 212 -0.35 15.88 -10.06
N VAL A 213 -0.47 16.87 -10.94
CA VAL A 213 0.55 17.93 -11.10
C VAL A 213 -0.12 19.29 -11.07
N ARG A 214 0.43 20.24 -10.29
CA ARG A 214 -0.07 21.61 -10.19
C ARG A 214 -0.23 22.23 -11.57
N GLU A 215 -1.38 22.86 -11.82
CA GLU A 215 -1.64 23.60 -13.06
C GLU A 215 -0.60 24.71 -13.27
N GLY A 216 -0.11 24.85 -14.51
CA GLY A 216 1.02 25.72 -14.84
C GLY A 216 2.38 25.25 -14.30
N GLY A 217 2.45 24.11 -13.62
CA GLY A 217 3.70 23.46 -13.21
C GLY A 217 4.45 22.82 -14.39
N ALA A 218 5.71 22.44 -14.15
CA ALA A 218 6.51 21.75 -15.15
C ALA A 218 6.04 20.29 -15.32
N VAL A 219 5.52 19.98 -16.51
CA VAL A 219 5.08 18.62 -16.89
C VAL A 219 6.05 18.08 -17.95
N PRO A 220 6.74 16.96 -17.71
CA PRO A 220 7.62 16.36 -18.71
C PRO A 220 6.87 15.94 -19.98
N ASP A 221 7.51 16.02 -21.15
CA ASP A 221 6.90 15.67 -22.45
C ASP A 221 6.34 14.24 -22.49
N GLY A 222 6.97 13.29 -21.78
CA GLY A 222 6.49 11.92 -21.65
C GLY A 222 5.25 11.75 -20.75
N ILE A 223 4.84 12.80 -20.02
CA ILE A 223 3.69 12.82 -19.11
C ILE A 223 2.55 13.67 -19.68
N ALA A 224 2.84 14.77 -20.37
CA ALA A 224 1.83 15.71 -20.88
C ALA A 224 0.70 15.05 -21.72
N PRO A 225 0.96 14.06 -22.61
CA PRO A 225 -0.08 13.35 -23.36
C PRO A 225 -1.04 12.50 -22.50
N HIS A 226 -0.69 12.25 -21.23
CA HIS A 226 -1.47 11.43 -20.30
C HIS A 226 -2.45 12.24 -19.44
N ARG A 227 -2.60 13.56 -19.68
CA ARG A 227 -3.58 14.39 -18.97
C ARG A 227 -4.99 13.90 -19.24
N ILE A 228 -5.78 13.71 -18.19
CA ILE A 228 -7.15 13.22 -18.26
C ILE A 228 -8.12 14.12 -17.50
N ALA A 229 -9.38 14.18 -17.95
CA ALA A 229 -10.46 14.73 -17.15
C ALA A 229 -10.79 13.77 -15.98
N PRO A 230 -11.22 14.26 -14.80
CA PRO A 230 -11.50 13.42 -13.63
C PRO A 230 -12.39 12.20 -13.93
N GLN A 231 -13.39 12.32 -14.80
CA GLN A 231 -14.31 11.24 -15.14
C GLN A 231 -13.64 10.06 -15.86
N ALA A 232 -12.54 10.31 -16.59
CA ALA A 232 -11.76 9.25 -17.24
C ALA A 232 -10.86 8.47 -16.26
N ALA A 233 -10.69 8.97 -15.03
CA ALA A 233 -9.94 8.28 -13.99
C ALA A 233 -10.61 6.95 -13.57
N ASP A 234 -11.93 6.83 -13.73
CA ASP A 234 -12.73 5.66 -13.32
C ASP A 234 -12.59 4.41 -14.23
N MET A 235 -11.60 4.39 -15.12
CA MET A 235 -11.22 3.21 -15.91
C MET A 235 -10.95 2.00 -14.99
N VAL A 236 -11.80 0.97 -15.07
CA VAL A 236 -11.61 -0.29 -14.33
C VAL A 236 -10.84 -1.32 -15.18
N LEU A 237 -9.77 -1.87 -14.62
CA LEU A 237 -8.97 -2.91 -15.26
C LEU A 237 -9.68 -4.29 -15.22
N PRO A 238 -9.65 -5.08 -16.32
CA PRO A 238 -10.30 -6.39 -16.37
C PRO A 238 -9.85 -7.36 -15.25
N LEU A 239 -8.58 -7.30 -14.84
CA LEU A 239 -8.03 -8.13 -13.76
C LEU A 239 -8.68 -7.81 -12.41
N VAL A 240 -8.89 -6.53 -12.10
CA VAL A 240 -9.55 -6.10 -10.86
C VAL A 240 -11.04 -6.42 -10.92
N HIS A 241 -11.72 -6.07 -12.00
CA HIS A 241 -13.12 -6.41 -12.21
C HIS A 241 -13.41 -7.91 -12.03
N THR A 242 -12.58 -8.77 -12.66
CA THR A 242 -12.69 -10.23 -12.52
C THR A 242 -12.47 -10.70 -11.08
N ARG A 243 -11.52 -10.11 -10.33
CA ARG A 243 -11.31 -10.43 -8.91
C ARG A 243 -12.51 -10.03 -8.05
N LEU A 244 -13.09 -8.85 -8.29
CA LEU A 244 -14.29 -8.36 -7.60
C LEU A 244 -15.51 -9.25 -7.86
N LEU A 245 -15.78 -9.59 -9.12
CA LEU A 245 -16.85 -10.52 -9.50
C LEU A 245 -16.68 -11.87 -8.80
N ARG A 246 -15.51 -12.51 -8.92
CA ARG A 246 -15.24 -13.81 -8.27
C ARG A 246 -15.36 -13.74 -6.75
N ALA A 247 -15.00 -12.61 -6.12
CA ALA A 247 -15.19 -12.43 -4.68
C ALA A 247 -16.68 -12.33 -4.29
N ARG A 248 -17.48 -11.60 -5.09
CA ARG A 248 -18.94 -11.52 -4.94
C ARG A 248 -19.61 -12.88 -5.14
N GLU A 249 -19.22 -13.62 -6.18
CA GLU A 249 -19.70 -15.00 -6.43
C GLU A 249 -19.40 -15.94 -5.26
N ARG A 250 -18.17 -15.91 -4.70
CA ARG A 250 -17.82 -16.75 -3.54
C ARG A 250 -18.67 -16.41 -2.32
N ARG A 251 -18.87 -15.11 -2.01
CA ARG A 251 -19.74 -14.66 -0.91
C ARG A 251 -21.19 -15.09 -1.12
N PHE A 252 -21.71 -14.90 -2.34
CA PHE A 252 -23.06 -15.30 -2.72
C PHE A 252 -23.27 -16.82 -2.56
N ARG A 253 -22.37 -17.65 -3.11
CA ARG A 253 -22.43 -19.12 -2.94
C ARG A 253 -22.28 -19.56 -1.49
N ALA A 254 -21.56 -18.81 -0.65
CA ALA A 254 -21.46 -19.08 0.79
C ALA A 254 -22.77 -18.77 1.52
N ALA A 255 -23.40 -17.63 1.21
CA ALA A 255 -24.71 -17.27 1.77
C ALA A 255 -25.81 -18.26 1.34
N VAL A 256 -25.83 -18.69 0.07
CA VAL A 256 -26.76 -19.72 -0.42
C VAL A 256 -26.60 -21.02 0.38
N ARG A 257 -25.37 -21.53 0.57
CA ARG A 257 -25.14 -22.73 1.39
C ARG A 257 -25.57 -22.58 2.84
N GLN A 258 -25.45 -21.39 3.44
CA GLN A 258 -25.92 -21.11 4.80
C GLN A 258 -27.45 -21.14 4.90
N LEU A 259 -28.15 -20.60 3.89
CA LEU A 259 -29.61 -20.64 3.80
C LEU A 259 -30.12 -22.07 3.55
N GLU A 260 -29.46 -22.82 2.67
CA GLU A 260 -29.77 -24.23 2.39
C GLU A 260 -29.56 -25.11 3.64
N ALA A 261 -28.48 -24.88 4.40
CA ALA A 261 -28.25 -25.54 5.69
C ALA A 261 -29.29 -25.16 6.76
N ALA A 262 -29.97 -24.02 6.63
CA ALA A 262 -31.10 -23.60 7.45
C ALA A 262 -32.47 -24.06 6.89
N GLY A 263 -32.49 -24.93 5.87
CA GLY A 263 -33.70 -25.48 5.26
C GLY A 263 -34.39 -24.59 4.22
N LEU A 264 -33.78 -23.45 3.85
CA LEU A 264 -34.32 -22.52 2.87
C LEU A 264 -33.75 -22.82 1.46
N ARG A 265 -34.63 -23.06 0.49
CA ARG A 265 -34.21 -23.30 -0.90
C ARG A 265 -33.98 -21.97 -1.63
N PHE A 266 -32.77 -21.75 -2.14
CA PHE A 266 -32.53 -20.65 -3.08
C PHE A 266 -33.15 -20.98 -4.45
N VAL A 267 -33.93 -20.05 -5.01
CA VAL A 267 -34.51 -20.13 -6.36
C VAL A 267 -33.96 -18.95 -7.18
N PRO A 268 -33.23 -19.20 -8.30
CA PRO A 268 -32.73 -18.13 -9.15
C PRO A 268 -33.87 -17.29 -9.76
N PRO A 269 -33.68 -15.97 -9.97
CA PRO A 269 -34.60 -15.18 -10.78
C PRO A 269 -34.81 -15.82 -12.16
N GLY A 270 -36.06 -16.01 -12.57
CA GLY A 270 -36.43 -16.69 -13.82
C GLY A 270 -36.64 -18.20 -13.71
N ALA A 271 -36.28 -18.85 -12.61
CA ALA A 271 -36.62 -20.27 -12.37
C ALA A 271 -38.05 -20.47 -11.84
N ALA A 272 -38.71 -19.40 -11.39
CA ALA A 272 -40.13 -19.39 -11.05
C ALA A 272 -41.00 -19.12 -12.29
N GLY A 273 -40.95 -20.04 -13.26
CA GLY A 273 -41.68 -19.95 -14.53
C GLY A 273 -42.31 -21.28 -14.90
N GLY A 274 -43.58 -21.47 -14.49
CA GLY A 274 -44.37 -22.67 -14.79
C GLY A 274 -45.25 -23.10 -13.61
N PRO A 275 -46.55 -22.73 -13.60
CA PRO A 275 -47.56 -23.59 -13.02
C PRO A 275 -47.76 -24.77 -13.99
N ASP A 276 -47.48 -25.99 -13.53
CA ASP A 276 -47.88 -27.19 -14.27
C ASP A 276 -49.41 -27.26 -14.34
N THR A 277 -49.90 -27.46 -15.56
CA THR A 277 -51.31 -27.75 -15.92
C THR A 277 -51.63 -29.22 -15.76
#